data_AF-A0AA36GNQ1-F1
#
_entry.id   AF-A0AA36GNQ1-F1
#
_cell.length_a   1.000
_cell.length_b   1.000
_cell.length_c   1.000
_cell.angle_alpha   90.00
_cell.angle_beta   90.00
_cell.angle_gamma   90.00
#
_symmetry.space_group_name_H-M   'P 1'
#
loop_
_entity.id
_entity.type
_entity.pdbx_description
1 polymer ?
#
loop_
_entity_poly.entity_id
_entity_poly.type
_entity_poly.pdbx_seq_one_letter_code
_entity_poly.pdbx_strand_id
1 'polypeptide(L)'
;MIFFVNCGSAAEVKCVEFRWKYRVLESQVRVHAAECDLIEEAISLQCLSPLVEYATIDRYVLHPPLSDIDQQCNQYKEYRVCTTGIDPKCRKSRAPNVERMYEGMCEENFRSLIREELQCLSTLERDQKLRECFVNRTNTLRDEDPANPPKPDVSYSSYECLITQIYVDCLLERQEKSCKEAIKLEMAMLSMLAARNGSQCVLQTIPRKRPPPAALPLEQCDKRGKCKCRLEGYVYDAESKKCLDIDECDTLDPGCSQKCVNHPGSYSCVCDPTYFRLDKDNKTCVRIDKDPMWLFFAHGQSIWNISLSGGSFELQKAGLQKTAVLDVDVAERRIYYADVGSNSIERLNLDGTFPHVVQKYEVDALEGIAVDWVGRNLYSLRRNDILVQTLDGKYRRALYKGVMRLPRAIAVHPAKGIMFVSDWSSYAFIAAASMDGTSFMKIITDRITWPNALAVDIYSDKIYWADAYNDVIEVANLDGSGRRLIISDSGTVPHVFALAVADDLIYWSDWTYRGLLRASKITGENVTVVAQTALLPYGLKIFHPSLQPQFPTLCDSLHCEQLCLLGPDRSARCACGEGYELHENARNCTSNCDAKHFECGGSEARWVFVCL
;
A
#
# COMPACT_ATOMS: atom_id res chain seq x y z
N MET A 1 -0.71 58.35 6.23
CA MET A 1 0.28 58.96 5.31
C MET A 1 0.86 57.85 4.46
N ILE A 2 0.73 58.02 3.16
CA ILE A 2 1.28 57.19 2.08
C ILE A 2 2.81 57.37 2.05
N PHE A 3 3.59 56.33 1.76
CA PHE A 3 4.46 56.26 0.58
C PHE A 3 5.02 54.85 0.35
N PHE A 4 4.82 54.40 -0.89
CA PHE A 4 5.45 53.27 -1.56
C PHE A 4 6.97 53.52 -1.74
N VAL A 5 7.76 52.47 -1.92
CA VAL A 5 8.41 52.11 -3.21
C VAL A 5 9.27 50.86 -3.04
N ASN A 6 9.15 50.03 -4.06
CA ASN A 6 9.77 48.76 -4.38
C ASN A 6 11.21 48.94 -4.90
N CYS A 7 12.12 48.03 -4.54
CA CYS A 7 13.34 47.62 -5.28
C CYS A 7 13.82 46.37 -4.52
N GLY A 8 13.85 45.18 -5.09
CA GLY A 8 14.62 44.80 -6.26
C GLY A 8 15.48 43.61 -5.84
N SER A 9 15.52 42.59 -6.68
CA SER A 9 16.18 41.29 -6.53
C SER A 9 17.68 41.32 -6.18
N ALA A 10 18.13 40.15 -5.71
CA ALA A 10 19.44 39.50 -5.91
C ALA A 10 20.35 39.41 -4.69
N ALA A 11 20.55 38.15 -4.27
CA ALA A 11 21.77 37.47 -3.84
C ALA A 11 22.87 38.23 -3.06
N GLU A 12 23.42 37.50 -2.08
CA GLU A 12 24.62 37.77 -1.28
C GLU A 12 24.44 38.59 0.00
N VAL A 13 24.08 37.90 1.09
CA VAL A 13 24.51 38.30 2.43
C VAL A 13 25.25 37.11 3.06
N LYS A 14 26.57 37.06 2.80
CA LYS A 14 27.53 36.25 3.56
C LYS A 14 27.81 36.93 4.91
N CYS A 15 27.60 36.18 5.99
CA CYS A 15 28.42 36.12 7.19
C CYS A 15 29.14 37.41 7.67
N VAL A 16 28.44 38.51 7.97
CA VAL A 16 29.04 39.60 8.76
C VAL A 16 27.98 40.33 9.60
N GLU A 17 27.43 39.68 10.64
CA GLU A 17 26.83 40.43 11.77
C GLU A 17 26.59 39.59 13.04
N PHE A 18 27.63 38.95 13.58
CA PHE A 18 27.56 38.34 14.92
C PHE A 18 28.78 38.66 15.78
N ARG A 19 29.19 39.94 15.78
CA ARG A 19 30.32 40.43 16.58
C ARG A 19 29.94 41.57 17.52
N TRP A 20 28.74 41.59 18.07
CA TRP A 20 28.33 42.57 19.10
C TRP A 20 27.26 41.99 20.04
N LYS A 21 27.55 40.91 20.77
CA LYS A 21 26.72 40.48 21.92
C LYS A 21 27.38 39.49 22.88
N TYR A 22 28.67 39.63 23.17
CA TYR A 22 29.31 38.93 24.30
C TYR A 22 30.25 39.88 25.06
N ARG A 23 29.65 40.72 25.89
CA ARG A 23 30.24 41.31 27.10
C ARG A 23 29.11 41.40 28.10
N VAL A 24 29.38 41.02 29.35
CA VAL A 24 28.44 40.84 30.48
C VAL A 24 27.96 39.38 30.64
N LEU A 25 28.83 38.56 31.24
CA LEU A 25 28.55 37.71 32.42
C LEU A 25 29.77 36.84 32.73
N GLU A 26 30.88 37.49 33.11
CA GLU A 26 31.86 36.87 34.02
C GLU A 26 31.31 37.02 35.43
N SER A 27 30.73 35.96 36.01
CA SER A 27 30.91 35.63 37.44
C SER A 27 30.06 34.43 37.85
N GLN A 28 30.76 33.35 38.17
CA GLN A 28 30.40 32.29 39.12
C GLN A 28 29.19 31.39 38.80
N VAL A 29 29.46 30.31 38.04
CA VAL A 29 29.11 28.96 38.49
C VAL A 29 30.30 28.05 38.24
N ARG A 30 30.92 27.54 39.31
CA ARG A 30 31.87 26.42 39.24
C ARG A 30 31.06 25.14 39.08
N VAL A 31 31.02 24.58 37.88
CA VAL A 31 30.74 23.16 37.67
C VAL A 31 32.02 22.52 37.17
N HIS A 32 32.38 21.40 37.80
CA HIS A 32 33.59 20.64 37.54
C HIS A 32 33.73 20.23 36.07
N ALA A 33 34.94 20.36 35.55
CA ALA A 33 35.34 19.95 34.22
C ALA A 33 35.24 18.43 34.03
N ALA A 34 34.49 18.00 33.00
CA ALA A 34 34.75 16.80 32.20
C ALA A 34 34.04 16.90 30.82
N GLU A 35 34.72 17.59 29.90
CA GLU A 35 34.81 17.39 28.44
C GLU A 35 33.53 17.29 27.54
N CYS A 36 33.34 18.38 26.76
CA CYS A 36 32.63 18.54 25.48
C CYS A 36 31.09 18.73 25.47
N ASP A 37 30.57 19.82 26.07
CA ASP A 37 29.18 20.30 25.89
C ASP A 37 28.98 21.13 24.60
N LEU A 38 29.07 20.48 23.45
CA LEU A 38 28.97 21.15 22.13
C LEU A 38 27.56 21.23 21.54
N ILE A 39 26.55 20.63 22.17
CA ILE A 39 25.18 20.67 21.64
C ILE A 39 24.60 22.08 21.77
N GLU A 40 24.85 22.77 22.88
CA GLU A 40 24.36 24.15 23.06
C GLU A 40 25.15 25.17 22.22
N GLU A 41 26.46 25.00 22.04
CA GLU A 41 27.27 25.90 21.20
C GLU A 41 27.04 25.70 19.69
N ALA A 42 26.87 24.47 19.19
CA ALA A 42 26.62 24.22 17.77
C ALA A 42 25.18 24.56 17.32
N ILE A 43 24.20 24.40 18.21
CA ILE A 43 22.82 24.89 18.01
C ILE A 43 22.81 26.43 17.96
N SER A 44 23.63 27.09 18.79
CA SER A 44 23.75 28.55 18.77
C SER A 44 24.34 29.12 17.46
N LEU A 45 25.09 28.29 16.71
CA LEU A 45 25.72 28.66 15.43
C LEU A 45 24.96 28.14 14.18
N GLN A 46 23.82 27.44 14.34
CA GLN A 46 23.00 26.86 13.26
C GLN A 46 23.74 25.92 12.26
N CYS A 47 24.91 25.37 12.62
CA CYS A 47 25.75 24.58 11.69
C CYS A 47 25.27 23.13 11.43
N LEU A 48 24.25 22.61 12.13
CA LEU A 48 23.87 21.19 12.09
C LEU A 48 22.87 20.81 10.99
N SER A 49 22.24 21.79 10.33
CA SER A 49 21.21 21.54 9.31
C SER A 49 21.65 20.62 8.15
N PRO A 50 22.89 20.72 7.61
CA PRO A 50 23.33 19.90 6.48
C PRO A 50 23.50 18.40 6.81
N LEU A 51 23.72 18.03 8.08
CA LEU A 51 23.96 16.65 8.50
C LEU A 51 22.67 15.91 8.92
N VAL A 52 21.67 16.65 9.39
CA VAL A 52 20.40 16.07 9.90
C VAL A 52 19.49 15.62 8.75
N GLU A 53 19.51 16.30 7.60
CA GLU A 53 18.72 15.88 6.42
C GLU A 53 19.18 14.54 5.83
N TYR A 54 20.44 14.13 6.02
CA TYR A 54 20.94 12.87 5.45
C TYR A 54 20.64 11.63 6.31
N ALA A 55 20.55 11.78 7.64
CA ALA A 55 20.12 10.67 8.50
C ALA A 55 18.65 10.24 8.22
N THR A 56 17.91 11.06 7.48
CA THR A 56 16.55 10.81 7.01
C THR A 56 16.45 10.37 5.54
N ILE A 57 17.56 10.23 4.81
CA ILE A 57 17.56 9.74 3.42
C ILE A 57 17.81 8.23 3.42
N ASP A 58 16.73 7.46 3.61
CA ASP A 58 16.65 6.07 3.14
C ASP A 58 16.30 6.10 1.65
N ARG A 59 17.32 6.02 0.78
CA ARG A 59 17.13 5.57 -0.61
C ARG A 59 18.31 4.74 -1.09
N TYR A 60 17.97 3.50 -1.45
CA TYR A 60 18.77 2.58 -2.26
C TYR A 60 19.19 3.24 -3.57
N VAL A 61 20.45 3.67 -3.69
CA VAL A 61 21.11 3.82 -4.99
C VAL A 61 22.59 3.45 -4.81
N LEU A 62 23.01 2.36 -5.45
CA LEU A 62 24.38 1.83 -5.40
C LEU A 62 25.43 2.73 -6.07
N HIS A 63 25.02 3.73 -6.86
CA HIS A 63 25.91 4.78 -7.40
C HIS A 63 25.18 6.13 -7.50
N PRO A 64 25.40 7.09 -6.58
CA PRO A 64 24.84 8.43 -6.75
C PRO A 64 25.52 9.10 -7.97
N PRO A 65 24.78 9.83 -8.82
CA PRO A 65 25.38 10.55 -9.95
C PRO A 65 26.45 11.52 -9.45
N LEU A 66 27.51 11.73 -10.25
CA LEU A 66 28.64 12.62 -9.88
C LEU A 66 28.19 14.02 -9.43
N SER A 67 27.05 14.50 -9.96
CA SER A 67 26.40 15.75 -9.54
C SER A 67 26.05 15.79 -8.06
N ASP A 68 25.63 14.65 -7.50
CA ASP A 68 25.15 14.53 -6.14
C ASP A 68 26.34 14.41 -5.18
N ILE A 69 27.42 13.76 -5.60
CA ILE A 69 28.70 13.74 -4.86
C ILE A 69 29.29 15.16 -4.79
N ASP A 70 29.22 15.93 -5.87
CA ASP A 70 29.67 17.32 -5.89
C ASP A 70 28.82 18.21 -4.98
N GLN A 71 27.50 18.02 -4.98
CA GLN A 71 26.58 18.72 -4.08
C GLN A 71 26.86 18.39 -2.61
N GLN A 72 27.08 17.12 -2.27
CA GLN A 72 27.39 16.67 -0.92
C GLN A 72 28.74 17.17 -0.42
N CYS A 73 29.77 17.19 -1.28
CA CYS A 73 31.06 17.76 -0.93
C CYS A 73 31.00 19.28 -0.69
N ASN A 74 30.12 19.99 -1.38
CA ASN A 74 29.91 21.42 -1.14
C ASN A 74 29.23 21.66 0.21
N GLN A 75 28.20 20.89 0.55
CA GLN A 75 27.55 20.95 1.87
C GLN A 75 28.52 20.60 3.01
N TYR A 76 29.39 19.61 2.82
CA TYR A 76 30.42 19.26 3.80
C TYR A 76 31.49 20.34 3.98
N LYS A 77 31.89 21.02 2.89
CA LYS A 77 32.80 22.19 2.97
C LYS A 77 32.18 23.34 3.75
N GLU A 78 30.88 23.61 3.54
CA GLU A 78 30.15 24.63 4.31
C GLU A 78 30.10 24.30 5.80
N TYR A 79 29.83 23.03 6.15
CA TYR A 79 29.91 22.54 7.52
C TYR A 79 31.30 22.70 8.16
N ARG A 80 32.37 22.37 7.42
CA ARG A 80 33.77 22.56 7.87
C ARG A 80 34.10 24.02 8.16
N VAL A 81 33.66 24.92 7.28
CA VAL A 81 33.86 26.36 7.44
C VAL A 81 33.07 26.89 8.64
N CYS A 82 31.84 26.42 8.84
CA CYS A 82 30.98 26.82 9.96
C CYS A 82 31.55 26.37 11.32
N THR A 83 32.28 25.24 11.35
CA THR A 83 32.84 24.67 12.59
C THR A 83 34.31 25.05 12.85
N THR A 84 34.90 25.93 12.05
CA THR A 84 36.32 26.33 12.18
C THR A 84 36.59 26.99 13.55
N GLY A 85 37.49 26.42 14.36
CA GLY A 85 37.84 26.94 15.70
C GLY A 85 37.42 26.06 16.88
N ILE A 86 36.52 25.10 16.66
CA ILE A 86 36.10 24.11 17.67
C ILE A 86 37.14 22.99 17.79
N ASP A 87 37.46 22.53 19.01
CA ASP A 87 38.46 21.46 19.25
C ASP A 87 38.12 20.18 18.44
N PRO A 88 39.06 19.68 17.61
CA PRO A 88 38.85 18.49 16.78
C PRO A 88 38.48 17.22 17.56
N LYS A 89 38.90 17.08 18.82
CA LYS A 89 38.55 15.92 19.66
C LYS A 89 37.09 15.94 20.08
N CYS A 90 36.51 17.12 20.30
CA CYS A 90 35.10 17.24 20.62
C CYS A 90 34.17 17.06 19.40
N ARG A 91 34.63 17.35 18.17
CA ARG A 91 33.86 17.06 16.93
C ARG A 91 33.74 15.55 16.66
N LYS A 92 34.81 14.81 16.94
CA LYS A 92 34.92 13.37 16.65
C LYS A 92 34.19 12.45 17.64
N SER A 93 33.68 12.95 18.76
CA SER A 93 33.22 12.08 19.86
C SER A 93 31.85 11.43 19.65
N ARG A 94 30.98 11.97 18.78
CA ARG A 94 29.62 11.39 18.56
C ARG A 94 29.34 10.82 17.17
N ALA A 95 30.17 11.08 16.16
CA ALA A 95 30.06 10.43 14.83
C ALA A 95 31.42 10.37 14.06
N PRO A 96 32.50 9.84 14.64
CA PRO A 96 33.84 9.85 14.04
C PRO A 96 33.90 9.17 12.67
N ASN A 97 32.98 8.24 12.41
CA ASN A 97 32.90 7.49 11.17
C ASN A 97 32.25 8.30 10.04
N VAL A 98 31.38 9.28 10.36
CA VAL A 98 30.63 10.06 9.37
C VAL A 98 31.48 11.19 8.80
N GLU A 99 32.12 12.01 9.65
CA GLU A 99 33.05 13.05 9.15
C GLU A 99 34.20 12.44 8.34
N ARG A 100 34.78 11.34 8.83
CA ARG A 100 35.89 10.65 8.15
C ARG A 100 35.46 10.06 6.79
N MET A 101 34.21 9.63 6.65
CA MET A 101 33.63 9.17 5.38
C MET A 101 33.52 10.32 4.36
N TYR A 102 33.03 11.50 4.78
CA TYR A 102 32.94 12.68 3.89
C TYR A 102 34.30 13.28 3.55
N GLU A 103 35.26 13.27 4.48
CA GLU A 103 36.65 13.67 4.18
C GLU A 103 37.25 12.78 3.09
N GLY A 104 37.05 11.45 3.17
CA GLY A 104 37.54 10.51 2.15
C GLY A 104 36.80 10.61 0.81
N MET A 105 35.48 10.77 0.83
CA MET A 105 34.66 10.88 -0.39
C MET A 105 34.96 12.15 -1.20
N CYS A 106 35.41 13.23 -0.54
CA CYS A 106 35.68 14.51 -1.16
C CYS A 106 37.16 14.76 -1.51
N GLU A 107 38.04 13.77 -1.32
CA GLU A 107 39.43 13.83 -1.80
C GLU A 107 39.51 13.76 -3.34
N GLU A 108 40.41 14.53 -3.95
CA GLU A 108 40.61 14.53 -5.41
C GLU A 108 40.99 13.15 -5.97
N ASN A 109 41.74 12.36 -5.19
CA ASN A 109 42.12 11.00 -5.56
C ASN A 109 40.89 10.10 -5.68
N PHE A 110 39.93 10.20 -4.76
CA PHE A 110 38.68 9.43 -4.81
C PHE A 110 37.81 9.85 -6.02
N ARG A 111 37.73 11.16 -6.29
CA ARG A 111 37.02 11.69 -7.48
C ARG A 111 37.64 11.23 -8.80
N SER A 112 38.96 11.14 -8.87
CA SER A 112 39.67 10.64 -10.05
C SER A 112 39.41 9.14 -10.26
N LEU A 113 39.41 8.36 -9.18
CA LEU A 113 39.08 6.93 -9.21
C LEU A 113 37.66 6.68 -9.72
N ILE A 114 36.67 7.41 -9.21
CA ILE A 114 35.25 7.26 -9.61
C ILE A 114 35.05 7.61 -11.10
N ARG A 115 35.77 8.61 -11.63
CA ARG A 115 35.70 8.94 -13.07
C ARG A 115 36.33 7.87 -13.95
N GLU A 116 37.49 7.34 -13.56
CA GLU A 116 38.14 6.24 -14.28
C GLU A 116 37.29 4.94 -14.22
N GLU A 117 36.62 4.71 -13.09
CA GLU A 117 35.70 3.60 -12.89
C GLU A 117 34.44 3.72 -13.77
N LEU A 118 33.76 4.87 -13.78
CA LEU A 118 32.59 5.08 -14.64
C LEU A 118 32.94 4.99 -16.13
N GLN A 119 34.12 5.46 -16.51
CA GLN A 119 34.62 5.33 -17.88
C GLN A 119 34.91 3.86 -18.22
N CYS A 120 35.52 3.10 -17.31
CA CYS A 120 35.74 1.66 -17.47
C CYS A 120 34.41 0.88 -17.53
N LEU A 121 33.47 1.12 -16.61
CA LEU A 121 32.16 0.46 -16.53
C LEU A 121 31.32 0.70 -17.79
N SER A 122 31.33 1.92 -18.34
CA SER A 122 30.66 2.22 -19.62
C SER A 122 31.25 1.44 -20.82
N THR A 123 32.52 1.07 -20.73
CA THR A 123 33.22 0.27 -21.74
C THR A 123 32.94 -1.22 -21.55
N LEU A 124 32.90 -1.69 -20.30
CA LEU A 124 32.53 -3.06 -19.90
C LEU A 124 31.06 -3.37 -20.19
N GLU A 125 30.16 -2.40 -20.03
CA GLU A 125 28.74 -2.55 -20.39
C GLU A 125 28.56 -2.80 -21.88
N ARG A 126 29.44 -2.34 -22.76
CA ARG A 126 29.31 -2.61 -24.21
C ARG A 126 29.99 -3.92 -24.62
N ASP A 127 30.65 -4.62 -23.70
CA ASP A 127 31.36 -5.85 -23.99
C ASP A 127 30.45 -7.07 -23.95
N GLN A 128 30.13 -7.57 -25.15
CA GLN A 128 29.25 -8.71 -25.37
C GLN A 128 29.69 -9.98 -24.63
N LYS A 129 31.00 -10.22 -24.49
CA LYS A 129 31.53 -11.44 -23.88
C LYS A 129 31.57 -11.38 -22.35
N LEU A 130 31.72 -10.19 -21.75
CA LEU A 130 31.54 -10.03 -20.30
C LEU A 130 30.07 -10.19 -19.93
N ARG A 131 29.17 -9.59 -20.72
CA ARG A 131 27.73 -9.83 -20.59
C ARG A 131 27.41 -11.30 -20.73
N GLU A 132 27.96 -12.01 -21.71
CA GLU A 132 27.79 -13.46 -21.84
C GLU A 132 28.39 -14.24 -20.66
N CYS A 133 29.55 -13.85 -20.09
CA CYS A 133 30.09 -14.48 -18.87
C CYS A 133 29.16 -14.30 -17.68
N PHE A 134 28.76 -13.05 -17.42
CA PHE A 134 27.90 -12.72 -16.31
C PHE A 134 26.55 -13.40 -16.48
N VAL A 135 25.90 -13.24 -17.64
CA VAL A 135 24.64 -13.89 -17.99
C VAL A 135 24.77 -15.40 -17.92
N ASN A 136 25.84 -16.06 -18.38
CA ASN A 136 25.95 -17.51 -18.27
C ASN A 136 26.13 -17.98 -16.81
N ARG A 137 26.85 -17.23 -15.97
CA ARG A 137 27.06 -17.57 -14.55
C ARG A 137 25.91 -17.17 -13.64
N THR A 138 25.12 -16.17 -14.03
CA THR A 138 23.88 -15.80 -13.34
C THR A 138 22.68 -16.57 -13.90
N ASN A 139 22.73 -17.05 -15.14
CA ASN A 139 21.72 -17.99 -15.66
C ASN A 139 21.80 -19.32 -14.92
N THR A 140 22.99 -19.74 -14.49
CA THR A 140 23.10 -20.87 -13.54
C THR A 140 22.56 -20.58 -12.14
N LEU A 141 22.36 -19.31 -11.76
CA LEU A 141 21.61 -18.93 -10.54
C LEU A 141 20.11 -18.70 -10.78
N ARG A 142 19.71 -18.54 -12.05
CA ARG A 142 18.31 -18.45 -12.48
C ARG A 142 17.69 -19.81 -12.80
N ASP A 143 18.54 -20.82 -13.01
CA ASP A 143 18.20 -22.25 -13.03
C ASP A 143 18.37 -22.93 -11.66
N GLU A 144 18.61 -22.16 -10.58
CA GLU A 144 18.56 -22.66 -9.20
C GLU A 144 17.17 -22.39 -8.59
N ASP A 145 16.42 -23.48 -8.47
CA ASP A 145 15.17 -23.68 -7.75
C ASP A 145 15.14 -22.96 -6.38
N PRO A 146 14.13 -22.12 -6.07
CA PRO A 146 13.97 -21.49 -4.76
C PRO A 146 13.68 -22.49 -3.60
N ALA A 147 13.62 -23.80 -3.86
CA ALA A 147 13.20 -24.82 -2.90
C ALA A 147 14.32 -25.61 -2.16
N ASN A 148 15.61 -25.33 -2.32
CA ASN A 148 16.65 -25.94 -1.47
C ASN A 148 17.55 -24.91 -0.78
N PRO A 149 17.55 -24.82 0.57
CA PRO A 149 18.54 -24.01 1.27
C PRO A 149 19.93 -24.64 1.11
N PRO A 150 21.02 -23.85 1.17
CA PRO A 150 22.37 -24.39 1.21
C PRO A 150 22.54 -25.32 2.42
N LYS A 151 23.40 -26.34 2.27
CA LYS A 151 23.79 -27.26 3.36
C LYS A 151 24.19 -26.48 4.63
N PRO A 152 23.98 -27.05 5.84
CA PRO A 152 23.74 -26.30 7.08
C PRO A 152 24.90 -25.50 7.69
N ASP A 153 25.99 -25.23 6.96
CA ASP A 153 27.21 -24.64 7.51
C ASP A 153 27.54 -23.23 6.99
N VAL A 154 26.64 -22.55 6.27
CA VAL A 154 26.91 -21.18 5.79
C VAL A 154 25.75 -20.24 6.13
N SER A 155 25.99 -19.40 7.14
CA SER A 155 25.11 -18.33 7.60
C SER A 155 24.83 -17.31 6.48
N TYR A 156 23.56 -16.92 6.33
CA TYR A 156 23.09 -15.98 5.32
C TYR A 156 23.78 -14.61 5.47
N SER A 157 24.62 -14.31 4.48
CA SER A 157 24.97 -12.94 4.09
C SER A 157 24.70 -12.80 2.58
N SER A 158 23.56 -12.17 2.30
CA SER A 158 22.99 -11.62 1.05
C SER A 158 23.19 -12.34 -0.29
N TYR A 159 22.07 -12.63 -0.98
CA TYR A 159 22.01 -12.86 -2.43
C TYR A 159 22.81 -11.80 -3.22
N GLU A 160 22.85 -10.57 -2.69
CA GLU A 160 23.69 -9.48 -3.18
C GLU A 160 25.18 -9.84 -3.12
N CYS A 161 25.73 -10.39 -2.03
CA CYS A 161 27.13 -10.83 -1.96
C CYS A 161 27.46 -11.93 -2.98
N LEU A 162 26.51 -12.82 -3.30
CA LEU A 162 26.70 -13.89 -4.28
C LEU A 162 26.69 -13.36 -5.73
N ILE A 163 25.70 -12.54 -6.07
CA ILE A 163 25.61 -11.88 -7.38
C ILE A 163 26.87 -11.03 -7.62
N THR A 164 27.30 -10.33 -6.57
CA THR A 164 28.49 -9.50 -6.65
C THR A 164 29.78 -10.32 -6.75
N GLN A 165 29.93 -11.44 -6.04
CA GLN A 165 31.07 -12.35 -6.21
C GLN A 165 31.17 -12.88 -7.65
N ILE A 166 30.04 -13.19 -8.29
CA ILE A 166 30.00 -13.66 -9.68
C ILE A 166 30.40 -12.56 -10.66
N TYR A 167 29.95 -11.33 -10.41
CA TYR A 167 30.38 -10.17 -11.19
C TYR A 167 31.91 -9.99 -11.11
N VAL A 168 32.47 -10.06 -9.89
CA VAL A 168 33.92 -9.96 -9.65
C VAL A 168 34.69 -11.11 -10.30
N ASP A 169 34.19 -12.35 -10.24
CA ASP A 169 34.85 -13.51 -10.86
C ASP A 169 34.89 -13.40 -12.40
N CYS A 170 33.80 -12.94 -13.03
CA CYS A 170 33.77 -12.68 -14.46
C CYS A 170 34.73 -11.55 -14.88
N LEU A 171 34.89 -10.53 -14.05
CA LEU A 171 35.87 -9.46 -14.27
C LEU A 171 37.32 -9.98 -14.13
N LEU A 172 37.61 -10.77 -13.09
CA LEU A 172 38.93 -11.34 -12.84
C LEU A 172 39.37 -12.33 -13.93
N GLU A 173 38.45 -13.05 -14.56
CA GLU A 173 38.77 -13.99 -15.65
C GLU A 173 39.25 -13.32 -16.93
N ARG A 174 38.90 -12.05 -17.16
CA ARG A 174 39.26 -11.34 -18.40
C ARG A 174 40.68 -10.76 -18.38
N GLN A 175 41.36 -10.77 -17.23
CA GLN A 175 42.75 -10.35 -17.06
C GLN A 175 43.12 -9.00 -17.71
N GLU A 176 42.18 -8.08 -17.90
CA GLU A 176 42.49 -6.75 -18.45
C GLU A 176 43.16 -5.87 -17.40
N LYS A 177 44.37 -5.40 -17.73
CA LYS A 177 45.21 -4.61 -16.82
C LYS A 177 44.65 -3.19 -16.58
N SER A 178 43.76 -2.69 -17.44
CA SER A 178 43.26 -1.32 -17.44
C SER A 178 42.25 -1.01 -16.33
N CYS A 179 41.55 -1.99 -15.76
CA CYS A 179 40.50 -1.76 -14.75
C CYS A 179 40.82 -2.38 -13.38
N LYS A 180 42.09 -2.67 -13.11
CA LYS A 180 42.54 -3.34 -11.89
C LYS A 180 42.26 -2.55 -10.61
N GLU A 181 42.25 -1.22 -10.68
CA GLU A 181 41.98 -0.35 -9.52
C GLU A 181 40.47 -0.19 -9.25
N ALA A 182 39.62 -0.17 -10.29
CA ALA A 182 38.17 -0.20 -10.14
C ALA A 182 37.70 -1.50 -9.45
N ILE A 183 38.28 -2.64 -9.83
CA ILE A 183 38.00 -3.93 -9.18
C ILE A 183 38.36 -3.91 -7.69
N LYS A 184 39.44 -3.22 -7.29
CA LYS A 184 39.81 -3.09 -5.88
C LYS A 184 38.86 -2.18 -5.10
N LEU A 185 38.34 -1.13 -5.74
CA LEU A 185 37.40 -0.20 -5.11
C LEU A 185 36.05 -0.88 -4.86
N GLU A 186 35.53 -1.63 -5.84
CA GLU A 186 34.35 -2.48 -5.70
C GLU A 186 34.54 -3.49 -4.54
N MET A 187 35.65 -4.23 -4.51
CA MET A 187 35.95 -5.17 -3.42
C MET A 187 36.05 -4.49 -2.02
N ALA A 188 36.50 -3.24 -1.96
CA ALA A 188 36.58 -2.46 -0.72
C ALA A 188 35.20 -1.93 -0.27
N MET A 189 34.36 -1.45 -1.18
CA MET A 189 32.99 -1.02 -0.88
C MET A 189 32.11 -2.19 -0.42
N LEU A 190 32.31 -3.37 -1.01
CA LEU A 190 31.64 -4.62 -0.62
C LEU A 190 32.01 -5.07 0.79
N SER A 191 33.28 -4.91 1.16
CA SER A 191 33.76 -5.20 2.51
C SER A 191 33.17 -4.25 3.55
N MET A 192 32.86 -2.99 3.18
CA MET A 192 32.18 -2.03 4.06
C MET A 192 30.68 -2.32 4.24
N LEU A 193 29.98 -2.72 3.18
CA LEU A 193 28.56 -3.10 3.25
C LEU A 193 28.34 -4.33 4.15
N ALA A 194 29.26 -5.30 4.09
CA ALA A 194 29.27 -6.47 4.95
C ALA A 194 29.37 -6.14 6.46
N ALA A 195 30.14 -5.11 6.82
CA ALA A 195 30.33 -4.72 8.22
C ALA A 195 29.10 -4.05 8.87
N ARG A 196 28.17 -3.50 8.08
CA ARG A 196 27.02 -2.70 8.58
C ARG A 196 25.86 -3.53 9.13
N ASN A 197 25.72 -4.80 8.69
CA ASN A 197 24.65 -5.71 9.13
C ASN A 197 25.09 -6.77 10.15
N GLY A 198 26.32 -6.69 10.69
CA GLY A 198 26.84 -7.69 11.62
C GLY A 198 27.16 -9.05 10.98
N SER A 199 27.09 -9.17 9.65
CA SER A 199 27.38 -10.39 8.89
C SER A 199 28.67 -10.23 8.08
N GLN A 200 29.76 -10.88 8.46
CA GLN A 200 31.00 -10.89 7.66
C GLN A 200 30.77 -11.63 6.32
N CYS A 201 30.51 -10.92 5.22
CA CYS A 201 30.74 -11.49 3.88
C CYS A 201 32.26 -11.66 3.70
N VAL A 202 32.75 -12.89 3.79
CA VAL A 202 34.13 -13.25 3.46
C VAL A 202 34.15 -13.71 2.00
N LEU A 203 34.64 -12.85 1.10
CA LEU A 203 34.82 -13.18 -0.32
C LEU A 203 35.82 -14.33 -0.42
N GLN A 204 35.36 -15.54 -0.80
CA GLN A 204 36.26 -16.66 -1.05
C GLN A 204 36.93 -16.46 -2.40
N THR A 205 38.21 -16.10 -2.41
CA THR A 205 39.03 -16.28 -3.62
C THR A 205 39.27 -17.77 -3.84
N ILE A 206 38.32 -18.46 -4.48
CA ILE A 206 38.46 -19.89 -4.78
C ILE A 206 39.31 -20.05 -6.05
N PRO A 207 40.37 -20.86 -6.04
CA PRO A 207 41.18 -21.12 -7.22
C PRO A 207 40.39 -21.94 -8.26
N ARG A 208 40.44 -21.49 -9.52
CA ARG A 208 39.85 -22.06 -10.74
C ARG A 208 39.57 -23.58 -10.65
N LYS A 209 38.29 -23.96 -10.53
CA LYS A 209 37.81 -25.30 -10.87
C LYS A 209 37.05 -25.27 -12.20
N ARG A 210 37.17 -26.39 -12.93
CA ARG A 210 36.70 -26.61 -14.32
C ARG A 210 35.22 -26.24 -14.52
N PRO A 211 34.82 -25.82 -15.73
CA PRO A 211 33.44 -25.46 -16.03
C PRO A 211 32.49 -26.63 -15.77
N PRO A 212 31.27 -26.37 -15.25
CA PRO A 212 30.26 -27.41 -15.11
C PRO A 212 29.90 -27.99 -16.47
N PRO A 213 29.49 -29.27 -16.53
CA PRO A 213 28.98 -29.86 -17.76
C PRO A 213 27.77 -29.07 -18.27
N ALA A 214 27.65 -28.92 -19.59
CA ALA A 214 26.56 -28.18 -20.23
C ALA A 214 25.18 -28.66 -19.72
N ALA A 215 24.33 -27.72 -19.30
CA ALA A 215 22.98 -28.02 -18.85
C ALA A 215 22.21 -28.75 -19.96
N LEU A 216 21.54 -29.83 -19.60
CA LEU A 216 20.73 -30.62 -20.53
C LEU A 216 19.49 -29.79 -20.93
N PRO A 217 19.04 -29.79 -22.20
CA PRO A 217 17.88 -29.01 -22.68
C PRO A 217 16.61 -29.32 -21.86
N LEU A 218 15.74 -28.36 -21.53
CA LEU A 218 14.53 -28.63 -20.72
C LEU A 218 13.59 -29.66 -21.38
N GLU A 219 13.59 -29.73 -22.71
CA GLU A 219 12.77 -30.63 -23.51
C GLU A 219 13.34 -32.05 -23.53
N GLN A 220 12.49 -33.03 -23.26
CA GLN A 220 12.80 -34.45 -23.37
C GLN A 220 11.85 -35.10 -24.37
N CYS A 221 12.37 -35.43 -25.56
CA CYS A 221 11.61 -36.09 -26.62
C CYS A 221 11.95 -37.58 -26.72
N ASP A 222 10.93 -38.43 -26.87
CA ASP A 222 11.12 -39.83 -27.21
C ASP A 222 11.48 -40.02 -28.70
N LYS A 223 11.95 -41.22 -29.06
CA LYS A 223 12.27 -41.57 -30.46
C LYS A 223 11.07 -41.54 -31.41
N ARG A 224 9.85 -41.37 -30.89
CA ARG A 224 8.59 -41.31 -31.64
C ARG A 224 8.09 -39.86 -31.81
N GLY A 225 8.85 -38.86 -31.34
CA GLY A 225 8.54 -37.45 -31.45
C GLY A 225 7.61 -36.90 -30.38
N LYS A 226 7.32 -37.65 -29.30
CA LYS A 226 6.58 -37.13 -28.14
C LYS A 226 7.55 -36.45 -27.18
N CYS A 227 7.38 -35.14 -27.00
CA CYS A 227 8.20 -34.32 -26.11
C CYS A 227 7.45 -33.98 -24.83
N LYS A 228 8.19 -33.89 -23.72
CA LYS A 228 7.73 -33.42 -22.42
C LYS A 228 8.80 -32.56 -21.77
N CYS A 229 8.43 -31.74 -20.80
CA CYS A 229 9.40 -31.00 -20.00
C CYS A 229 10.03 -31.91 -18.94
N ARG A 230 11.33 -31.72 -18.72
CA ARG A 230 12.09 -32.49 -17.71
C ARG A 230 11.79 -32.00 -16.30
N LEU A 231 11.69 -30.68 -16.13
CA LEU A 231 11.43 -30.03 -14.84
C LEU A 231 9.93 -29.91 -14.61
N GLU A 232 9.53 -30.00 -13.33
CA GLU A 232 8.18 -29.64 -12.89
C GLU A 232 8.00 -28.11 -12.99
N GLY A 233 6.75 -27.64 -13.04
CA GLY A 233 6.45 -26.21 -13.27
C GLY A 233 6.55 -25.76 -14.73
N TYR A 234 6.84 -26.66 -15.67
CA TYR A 234 6.89 -26.35 -17.11
C TYR A 234 5.94 -27.23 -17.93
N VAL A 235 5.29 -26.63 -18.92
CA VAL A 235 4.43 -27.31 -19.90
C VAL A 235 5.07 -27.27 -21.29
N TYR A 236 5.04 -28.40 -22.00
CA TYR A 236 5.59 -28.47 -23.34
C TYR A 236 4.60 -27.90 -24.36
N ASP A 237 4.97 -26.83 -25.04
CA ASP A 237 4.20 -26.26 -26.13
C ASP A 237 4.62 -26.87 -27.48
N ALA A 238 3.64 -27.48 -28.17
CA ALA A 238 3.86 -28.19 -29.43
C ALA A 238 4.13 -27.25 -30.61
N GLU A 239 3.64 -26.00 -30.57
CA GLU A 239 3.83 -25.02 -31.63
C GLU A 239 5.22 -24.41 -31.59
N SER A 240 5.65 -23.90 -30.43
CA SER A 240 6.99 -23.33 -30.23
C SER A 240 8.08 -24.39 -30.04
N LYS A 241 7.70 -25.67 -29.82
CA LYS A 241 8.58 -26.81 -29.50
C LYS A 241 9.49 -26.54 -28.30
N LYS A 242 8.99 -25.79 -27.32
CA LYS A 242 9.71 -25.37 -26.12
C LYS A 242 8.92 -25.68 -24.87
N CYS A 243 9.63 -25.84 -23.78
CA CYS A 243 9.04 -25.81 -22.46
C CYS A 243 8.75 -24.38 -22.03
N LEU A 244 7.48 -24.10 -21.75
CA LEU A 244 7.01 -22.82 -21.21
C LEU A 244 6.76 -22.97 -19.72
N ASP A 245 7.12 -21.93 -18.97
CA ASP A 245 6.80 -21.80 -17.55
C ASP A 245 5.28 -21.81 -17.33
N ILE A 246 4.83 -22.50 -16.29
CA ILE A 246 3.42 -22.49 -15.88
C ILE A 246 3.26 -21.32 -14.91
N ASP A 247 2.47 -20.32 -15.27
CA ASP A 247 2.14 -19.26 -14.33
C ASP A 247 1.11 -19.78 -13.31
N GLU A 248 1.56 -20.17 -12.12
CA GLU A 248 0.64 -20.64 -11.09
C GLU A 248 -0.24 -19.52 -10.51
N CYS A 249 0.15 -18.26 -10.66
CA CYS A 249 -0.64 -17.12 -10.20
C CYS A 249 -1.85 -16.82 -11.11
N ASP A 250 -1.78 -17.24 -12.37
CA ASP A 250 -2.89 -17.22 -13.32
C ASP A 250 -3.85 -18.42 -13.15
N THR A 251 -3.52 -19.36 -12.28
CA THR A 251 -4.44 -20.46 -11.96
C THR A 251 -5.63 -19.96 -11.13
N LEU A 252 -6.75 -20.70 -11.16
CA LEU A 252 -7.95 -20.36 -10.40
C LEU A 252 -7.74 -20.40 -8.87
N ASP A 253 -6.73 -21.12 -8.40
CA ASP A 253 -6.43 -21.23 -6.97
C ASP A 253 -4.91 -21.44 -6.72
N PRO A 254 -4.11 -20.36 -6.67
CA PRO A 254 -2.71 -20.46 -6.28
C PRO A 254 -2.54 -20.86 -4.79
N GLY A 255 -3.61 -20.81 -3.99
CA GLY A 255 -3.57 -21.12 -2.56
C GLY A 255 -2.81 -20.11 -1.71
N CYS A 256 -2.50 -18.91 -2.23
CA CYS A 256 -1.90 -17.83 -1.46
C CYS A 256 -2.98 -17.00 -0.73
N SER A 257 -2.74 -16.65 0.53
CA SER A 257 -3.64 -15.80 1.32
C SER A 257 -3.76 -14.36 0.81
N GLN A 258 -2.68 -13.84 0.24
CA GLN A 258 -2.58 -12.48 -0.27
C GLN A 258 -2.03 -12.49 -1.70
N LYS A 259 -0.77 -12.07 -1.91
CA LYS A 259 -0.21 -11.90 -3.26
C LYS A 259 0.55 -13.14 -3.70
N CYS A 260 0.32 -13.58 -4.94
CA CYS A 260 1.11 -14.60 -5.62
C CYS A 260 2.16 -13.93 -6.52
N VAL A 261 3.38 -14.48 -6.56
CA VAL A 261 4.46 -14.08 -7.46
C VAL A 261 5.00 -15.32 -8.17
N ASN A 262 4.82 -15.35 -9.49
CA ASN A 262 5.30 -16.41 -10.37
C ASN A 262 6.83 -16.26 -10.63
N HIS A 263 7.54 -17.37 -10.66
CA HIS A 263 8.97 -17.49 -10.96
C HIS A 263 9.18 -18.64 -11.96
N PRO A 264 10.30 -18.68 -12.72
CA PRO A 264 10.55 -19.78 -13.62
C PRO A 264 10.56 -21.15 -12.92
N GLY A 265 9.54 -21.98 -13.18
CA GLY A 265 9.36 -23.33 -12.64
C GLY A 265 8.75 -23.39 -11.24
N SER A 266 8.34 -22.27 -10.64
CA SER A 266 7.77 -22.24 -9.28
C SER A 266 7.07 -20.91 -8.97
N TYR A 267 6.35 -20.82 -7.85
CA TYR A 267 5.77 -19.56 -7.38
C TYR A 267 6.01 -19.37 -5.88
N SER A 268 5.80 -18.14 -5.42
CA SER A 268 5.88 -17.78 -4.01
C SER A 268 4.71 -16.90 -3.58
N CYS A 269 4.23 -17.10 -2.35
CA CYS A 269 3.24 -16.23 -1.74
C CYS A 269 3.92 -15.13 -0.93
N VAL A 270 3.43 -13.90 -1.04
CA VAL A 270 3.97 -12.72 -0.36
C VAL A 270 2.86 -12.04 0.42
N CYS A 271 3.18 -11.64 1.65
CA CYS A 271 2.29 -10.91 2.54
C CYS A 271 2.66 -9.43 2.60
N ASP A 272 1.69 -8.56 2.89
CA ASP A 272 1.95 -7.18 3.23
C ASP A 272 2.72 -7.09 4.56
N PRO A 273 3.94 -6.51 4.55
CA PRO A 273 4.81 -6.53 5.72
C PRO A 273 4.37 -5.58 6.84
N THR A 274 3.39 -4.70 6.58
CA THR A 274 2.91 -3.71 7.56
C THR A 274 2.13 -4.39 8.68
N TYR A 275 1.28 -5.35 8.32
CA TYR A 275 0.37 -6.01 9.27
C TYR A 275 0.55 -7.54 9.32
N PHE A 276 1.20 -8.15 8.33
CA PHE A 276 1.26 -9.60 8.19
C PHE A 276 2.68 -10.12 8.02
N ARG A 277 2.86 -11.39 8.38
CA ARG A 277 4.05 -12.18 8.08
C ARG A 277 3.63 -13.51 7.44
N LEU A 278 4.49 -14.06 6.59
CA LEU A 278 4.27 -15.38 6.01
C LEU A 278 4.40 -16.46 7.10
N ASP A 279 3.51 -17.43 7.11
CA ASP A 279 3.55 -18.57 8.01
C ASP A 279 4.46 -19.69 7.48
N LYS A 280 4.65 -20.74 8.29
CA LYS A 280 5.57 -21.86 7.99
C LYS A 280 5.18 -22.69 6.77
N ASP A 281 3.93 -22.59 6.32
CA ASP A 281 3.43 -23.27 5.13
C ASP A 281 3.79 -22.54 3.82
N ASN A 282 4.46 -21.38 3.91
CA ASN A 282 4.82 -20.50 2.80
C ASN A 282 3.63 -20.02 1.97
N LYS A 283 2.41 -20.06 2.53
CA LYS A 283 1.17 -19.68 1.83
C LYS A 283 0.29 -18.77 2.66
N THR A 284 0.20 -19.03 3.97
CA THR A 284 -0.69 -18.36 4.89
C THR A 284 -0.10 -17.05 5.40
N CYS A 285 -0.86 -15.96 5.33
CA CYS A 285 -0.45 -14.67 5.89
C CYS A 285 -1.08 -14.47 7.26
N VAL A 286 -0.26 -14.49 8.30
CA VAL A 286 -0.72 -14.31 9.70
C VAL A 286 -0.39 -12.91 10.19
N ARG A 287 -1.31 -12.33 10.98
CA ARG A 287 -1.08 -10.99 11.54
C ARG A 287 0.12 -10.95 12.48
N ILE A 288 0.82 -9.82 12.48
CA ILE A 288 1.95 -9.56 13.38
C ILE A 288 1.43 -9.15 14.76
N ASP A 289 0.38 -8.32 14.79
CA ASP A 289 -0.28 -7.91 16.03
C ASP A 289 -1.12 -9.06 16.64
N LYS A 290 -1.51 -8.87 17.90
CA LYS A 290 -2.45 -9.75 18.61
C LYS A 290 -3.72 -9.03 19.02
N ASP A 291 -4.00 -7.90 18.38
CA ASP A 291 -5.14 -7.08 18.76
C ASP A 291 -6.45 -7.79 18.36
N PRO A 292 -7.49 -7.73 19.20
CA PRO A 292 -8.74 -8.38 18.86
C PRO A 292 -9.41 -7.67 17.69
N MET A 293 -9.94 -8.46 16.76
CA MET A 293 -10.86 -7.97 15.74
C MET A 293 -12.29 -7.95 16.29
N TRP A 294 -13.02 -6.90 15.95
CA TRP A 294 -14.41 -6.73 16.38
C TRP A 294 -15.34 -6.79 15.17
N LEU A 295 -16.34 -7.66 15.22
CA LEU A 295 -17.38 -7.74 14.21
C LEU A 295 -18.59 -6.94 14.68
N PHE A 296 -18.92 -5.88 13.94
CA PHE A 296 -20.13 -5.10 14.13
C PHE A 296 -21.21 -5.61 13.19
N PHE A 297 -22.42 -5.77 13.72
CA PHE A 297 -23.56 -6.23 12.94
C PHE A 297 -24.85 -5.58 13.42
N ALA A 298 -25.77 -5.37 12.48
CA ALA A 298 -27.13 -4.95 12.78
C ALA A 298 -28.04 -6.18 12.88
N HIS A 299 -28.89 -6.24 13.89
CA HIS A 299 -30.00 -7.19 13.91
C HIS A 299 -31.20 -6.58 14.62
N GLY A 300 -32.39 -6.77 14.03
CA GLY A 300 -33.60 -6.09 14.49
C GLY A 300 -33.43 -4.56 14.52
N GLN A 301 -33.66 -3.96 15.69
CA GLN A 301 -33.63 -2.51 15.91
C GLN A 301 -32.36 -2.03 16.60
N SER A 302 -31.25 -2.76 16.43
CA SER A 302 -30.02 -2.51 17.17
C SER A 302 -28.75 -2.89 16.41
N ILE A 303 -27.64 -2.23 16.78
CA ILE A 303 -26.28 -2.53 16.33
C ILE A 303 -25.49 -3.08 17.52
N TRP A 304 -24.77 -4.17 17.27
CA TRP A 304 -24.00 -4.90 18.27
C TRP A 304 -22.59 -5.15 17.77
N ASN A 305 -21.67 -5.39 18.70
CA ASN A 305 -20.33 -5.90 18.41
C ASN A 305 -20.13 -7.31 19.03
N ILE A 306 -19.16 -8.03 18.49
CA ILE A 306 -18.64 -9.27 19.07
C ILE A 306 -17.14 -9.39 18.76
N SER A 307 -16.35 -9.83 19.73
CA SER A 307 -14.94 -10.15 19.48
C SER A 307 -14.80 -11.46 18.71
N LEU A 308 -13.97 -11.48 17.67
CA LEU A 308 -13.71 -12.68 16.87
C LEU A 308 -12.86 -13.74 17.60
N SER A 309 -12.19 -13.36 18.69
CA SER A 309 -11.45 -14.28 19.58
C SER A 309 -12.35 -14.97 20.63
N GLY A 310 -13.65 -14.68 20.62
CA GLY A 310 -14.61 -15.11 21.63
C GLY A 310 -14.85 -14.02 22.67
N GLY A 311 -16.10 -13.89 23.13
CA GLY A 311 -16.48 -12.84 24.08
C GLY A 311 -17.99 -12.59 24.12
N SER A 312 -18.41 -11.70 25.04
CA SER A 312 -19.80 -11.26 25.20
C SER A 312 -20.20 -10.24 24.13
N PHE A 313 -21.48 -10.25 23.75
CA PHE A 313 -22.10 -9.25 22.89
C PHE A 313 -22.20 -7.91 23.62
N GLU A 314 -21.82 -6.82 22.97
CA GLU A 314 -22.06 -5.48 23.49
C GLU A 314 -22.97 -4.68 22.55
N LEU A 315 -23.98 -4.05 23.14
CA LEU A 315 -24.92 -3.20 22.44
C LEU A 315 -24.26 -1.84 22.18
N GLN A 316 -24.20 -1.45 20.90
CA GLN A 316 -23.63 -0.17 20.48
C GLN A 316 -24.70 0.87 20.20
N LYS A 317 -25.84 0.45 19.63
CA LYS A 317 -26.97 1.32 19.36
C LYS A 317 -28.27 0.55 19.48
N ALA A 318 -29.23 1.15 20.20
CA ALA A 318 -30.62 0.70 20.23
C ALA A 318 -31.57 1.74 19.61
N GLY A 319 -32.79 1.31 19.33
CA GLY A 319 -33.89 2.17 18.88
C GLY A 319 -33.82 2.54 17.41
N LEU A 320 -33.23 1.70 16.56
CA LEU A 320 -33.36 1.83 15.11
C LEU A 320 -34.82 1.58 14.70
N GLN A 321 -35.32 2.27 13.68
CA GLN A 321 -36.71 2.11 13.27
C GLN A 321 -36.95 0.80 12.52
N LYS A 322 -35.99 0.35 11.69
CA LYS A 322 -36.18 -0.88 10.90
C LYS A 322 -34.93 -1.75 10.75
N THR A 323 -33.98 -1.32 9.95
CA THR A 323 -32.79 -2.08 9.57
C THR A 323 -31.64 -1.11 9.37
N ALA A 324 -30.44 -1.56 9.75
CA ALA A 324 -29.22 -0.83 9.51
C ALA A 324 -28.32 -1.59 8.54
N VAL A 325 -27.91 -0.90 7.49
CA VAL A 325 -26.66 -1.17 6.79
C VAL A 325 -25.59 -0.34 7.48
N LEU A 326 -24.38 -0.88 7.65
CA LEU A 326 -23.33 -0.19 8.39
C LEU A 326 -21.98 -0.32 7.68
N ASP A 327 -21.16 0.69 7.87
CA ASP A 327 -19.74 0.65 7.57
C ASP A 327 -18.90 1.35 8.66
N VAL A 328 -17.60 1.11 8.67
CA VAL A 328 -16.71 1.61 9.73
C VAL A 328 -15.60 2.49 9.17
N ASP A 329 -15.17 3.45 9.98
CA ASP A 329 -13.97 4.24 9.76
C ASP A 329 -12.98 3.94 10.88
N VAL A 330 -11.91 3.23 10.53
CA VAL A 330 -10.95 2.73 11.50
C VAL A 330 -10.08 3.85 12.05
N ALA A 331 -9.73 4.82 11.22
CA ALA A 331 -8.86 5.93 11.60
C ALA A 331 -9.53 6.84 12.64
N GLU A 332 -10.79 7.22 12.42
CA GLU A 332 -11.55 8.05 13.38
C GLU A 332 -12.34 7.25 14.41
N ARG A 333 -12.28 5.91 14.35
CA ARG A 333 -13.02 5.02 15.25
C ARG A 333 -14.52 5.32 15.28
N ARG A 334 -15.15 5.30 14.10
CA ARG A 334 -16.58 5.58 13.93
C ARG A 334 -17.32 4.47 13.19
N ILE A 335 -18.60 4.33 13.53
CA ILE A 335 -19.57 3.51 12.80
C ILE A 335 -20.48 4.46 12.05
N TYR A 336 -20.58 4.27 10.75
CA TYR A 336 -21.60 4.88 9.91
C TYR A 336 -22.72 3.87 9.71
N TYR A 337 -23.96 4.28 9.89
CA TYR A 337 -25.09 3.41 9.69
C TYR A 337 -26.27 4.14 9.07
N ALA A 338 -27.05 3.38 8.34
CA ALA A 338 -28.18 3.83 7.57
C ALA A 338 -29.46 3.25 8.16
N ASP A 339 -30.26 4.05 8.87
CA ASP A 339 -31.55 3.59 9.36
C ASP A 339 -32.63 3.84 8.30
N VAL A 340 -32.98 2.76 7.59
CA VAL A 340 -33.96 2.79 6.51
C VAL A 340 -35.34 3.22 7.00
N GLY A 341 -35.68 2.96 8.27
CA GLY A 341 -36.98 3.36 8.82
C GLY A 341 -37.07 4.85 9.15
N SER A 342 -35.96 5.47 9.55
CA SER A 342 -35.89 6.91 9.86
C SER A 342 -35.48 7.77 8.66
N ASN A 343 -35.12 7.14 7.53
CA ASN A 343 -34.68 7.79 6.31
C ASN A 343 -33.47 8.70 6.55
N SER A 344 -32.47 8.16 7.25
CA SER A 344 -31.27 8.91 7.64
C SER A 344 -30.00 8.06 7.61
N ILE A 345 -28.88 8.74 7.39
CA ILE A 345 -27.54 8.20 7.61
C ILE A 345 -26.98 8.90 8.82
N GLU A 346 -26.55 8.13 9.79
CA GLU A 346 -25.99 8.61 11.05
C GLU A 346 -24.60 8.01 11.27
N ARG A 347 -23.84 8.63 12.18
CA ARG A 347 -22.57 8.10 12.66
C ARG A 347 -22.48 8.19 14.17
N LEU A 348 -21.72 7.30 14.76
CA LEU A 348 -21.39 7.30 16.19
C LEU A 348 -19.97 6.78 16.41
N ASN A 349 -19.41 7.03 17.58
CA ASN A 349 -18.13 6.44 17.98
C ASN A 349 -18.27 4.92 18.17
N LEU A 350 -17.18 4.16 18.05
CA LEU A 350 -17.21 2.70 18.22
C LEU A 350 -17.78 2.19 19.56
N ASP A 351 -17.84 3.05 20.58
CA ASP A 351 -18.39 2.76 21.91
C ASP A 351 -19.87 3.14 22.05
N GLY A 352 -20.54 3.52 20.95
CA GLY A 352 -21.94 3.93 20.94
C GLY A 352 -22.18 5.41 21.25
N THR A 353 -21.13 6.18 21.56
CA THR A 353 -21.27 7.57 22.01
C THR A 353 -21.33 8.58 20.85
N PHE A 354 -21.81 9.79 21.15
CA PHE A 354 -21.88 10.94 20.22
C PHE A 354 -22.56 10.64 18.87
N PRO A 355 -23.82 10.16 18.87
CA PRO A 355 -24.56 10.00 17.62
C PRO A 355 -24.74 11.35 16.92
N HIS A 356 -24.44 11.37 15.62
CA HIS A 356 -24.54 12.55 14.77
C HIS A 356 -25.19 12.19 13.44
N VAL A 357 -26.16 12.99 13.01
CA VAL A 357 -26.83 12.80 11.73
C VAL A 357 -25.91 13.32 10.62
N VAL A 358 -25.53 12.45 9.68
CA VAL A 358 -24.71 12.79 8.51
C VAL A 358 -25.62 13.27 7.38
N GLN A 359 -26.71 12.53 7.13
CA GLN A 359 -27.70 12.90 6.13
C GLN A 359 -29.11 12.65 6.67
N LYS A 360 -29.98 13.64 6.48
CA LYS A 360 -31.41 13.54 6.81
C LYS A 360 -32.23 13.88 5.58
N TYR A 361 -33.29 13.12 5.35
CA TYR A 361 -34.17 13.26 4.18
C TYR A 361 -33.45 12.88 2.86
N GLU A 362 -34.23 12.47 1.86
CA GLU A 362 -33.72 12.00 0.56
C GLU A 362 -32.75 10.80 0.66
N VAL A 363 -32.97 9.95 1.66
CA VAL A 363 -32.26 8.67 1.87
C VAL A 363 -33.16 7.49 1.45
N ASP A 364 -34.23 7.78 0.70
CA ASP A 364 -35.27 6.80 0.43
C ASP A 364 -34.76 5.69 -0.48
N ALA A 365 -35.12 4.44 -0.16
CA ALA A 365 -34.60 3.24 -0.84
C ALA A 365 -33.06 3.17 -0.84
N LEU A 366 -32.45 3.47 0.31
CA LEU A 366 -31.03 3.24 0.57
C LEU A 366 -30.79 1.75 0.86
N GLU A 367 -29.94 1.12 0.06
CA GLU A 367 -29.65 -0.32 0.15
C GLU A 367 -28.24 -0.62 0.66
N GLY A 368 -27.29 0.31 0.48
CA GLY A 368 -25.89 0.10 0.86
C GLY A 368 -25.11 1.40 1.07
N ILE A 369 -24.11 1.32 1.94
CA ILE A 369 -23.13 2.40 2.20
C ILE A 369 -21.72 1.82 2.23
N ALA A 370 -20.73 2.61 1.81
CA ALA A 370 -19.31 2.28 1.88
C ALA A 370 -18.46 3.50 2.21
N VAL A 371 -17.58 3.38 3.20
CA VAL A 371 -16.65 4.42 3.65
C VAL A 371 -15.34 4.29 2.90
N ASP A 372 -14.94 5.36 2.23
CA ASP A 372 -13.58 5.54 1.73
C ASP A 372 -12.73 6.22 2.80
N TRP A 373 -11.94 5.41 3.50
CA TRP A 373 -11.10 5.87 4.61
C TRP A 373 -9.87 6.65 4.15
N VAL A 374 -9.52 6.61 2.85
CA VAL A 374 -8.36 7.31 2.27
C VAL A 374 -8.80 8.67 1.72
N GLY A 375 -9.79 8.68 0.82
CA GLY A 375 -10.35 9.92 0.25
C GLY A 375 -11.29 10.67 1.20
N ARG A 376 -11.64 10.06 2.35
CA ARG A 376 -12.52 10.62 3.38
C ARG A 376 -13.93 10.96 2.86
N ASN A 377 -14.49 10.04 2.08
CA ASN A 377 -15.83 10.14 1.51
C ASN A 377 -16.71 8.96 1.93
N LEU A 378 -18.02 9.16 1.84
CA LEU A 378 -19.05 8.14 2.03
C LEU A 378 -19.80 7.94 0.71
N TYR A 379 -19.82 6.71 0.22
CA TYR A 379 -20.57 6.30 -0.96
C TYR A 379 -21.87 5.63 -0.53
N SER A 380 -22.96 5.89 -1.24
CA SER A 380 -24.27 5.32 -0.92
C SER A 380 -25.08 4.94 -2.17
N LEU A 381 -25.84 3.84 -2.04
CA LEU A 381 -26.70 3.31 -3.10
C LEU A 381 -28.14 3.74 -2.85
N ARG A 382 -28.64 4.70 -3.62
CA ARG A 382 -29.99 5.24 -3.46
C ARG A 382 -30.81 5.03 -4.73
N ARG A 383 -31.93 4.30 -4.61
CA ARG A 383 -32.83 3.98 -5.74
C ARG A 383 -32.09 3.30 -6.90
N ASN A 384 -31.62 4.06 -7.88
CA ASN A 384 -30.91 3.61 -9.08
C ASN A 384 -29.57 4.34 -9.30
N ASP A 385 -29.15 5.14 -8.32
CA ASP A 385 -28.00 6.04 -8.39
C ASP A 385 -26.93 5.63 -7.38
N ILE A 386 -25.69 6.05 -7.68
CA ILE A 386 -24.57 6.04 -6.74
C ILE A 386 -24.29 7.48 -6.35
N LEU A 387 -24.35 7.77 -5.05
CA LEU A 387 -24.04 9.08 -4.48
C LEU A 387 -22.69 9.03 -3.79
N VAL A 388 -22.03 10.17 -3.75
CA VAL A 388 -20.85 10.42 -2.93
C VAL A 388 -21.08 11.64 -2.06
N GLN A 389 -20.61 11.59 -0.82
CA GLN A 389 -20.64 12.73 0.10
C GLN A 389 -19.42 12.76 1.01
N THR A 390 -19.10 13.91 1.59
CA THR A 390 -18.11 14.00 2.66
C THR A 390 -18.57 13.21 3.89
N LEU A 391 -17.63 12.74 4.71
CA LEU A 391 -17.95 11.96 5.92
C LEU A 391 -18.78 12.73 6.97
N ASP A 392 -18.83 14.06 6.89
CA ASP A 392 -19.68 14.92 7.70
C ASP A 392 -21.02 15.26 7.02
N GLY A 393 -21.23 14.86 5.76
CA GLY A 393 -22.44 15.10 4.98
C GLY A 393 -22.58 16.52 4.42
N LYS A 394 -21.55 17.37 4.58
CA LYS A 394 -21.60 18.78 4.16
C LYS A 394 -21.73 18.96 2.65
N TYR A 395 -20.99 18.18 1.87
CA TYR A 395 -21.03 18.21 0.41
C TYR A 395 -21.40 16.84 -0.12
N ARG A 396 -22.33 16.80 -1.08
CA ARG A 396 -22.82 15.55 -1.69
C ARG A 396 -23.13 15.75 -3.16
N ARG A 397 -23.02 14.68 -3.95
CA ARG A 397 -23.35 14.67 -5.37
C ARG A 397 -23.73 13.26 -5.84
N ALA A 398 -24.68 13.18 -6.76
CA ALA A 398 -24.88 11.98 -7.57
C ALA A 398 -23.72 11.77 -8.55
N LEU A 399 -22.97 10.69 -8.33
CA LEU A 399 -21.80 10.32 -9.11
C LEU A 399 -22.20 9.54 -10.37
N TYR A 400 -23.11 8.58 -10.23
CA TYR A 400 -23.73 7.86 -11.34
C TYR A 400 -25.25 7.93 -11.21
N LYS A 401 -25.93 8.30 -12.30
CA LYS A 401 -27.39 8.42 -12.35
C LYS A 401 -28.01 7.38 -13.27
N GLY A 402 -28.99 6.62 -12.79
CA GLY A 402 -29.77 5.68 -13.59
C GLY A 402 -28.99 4.50 -14.17
N VAL A 403 -27.82 4.18 -13.62
CA VAL A 403 -26.97 3.08 -14.10
C VAL A 403 -27.40 1.70 -13.59
N MET A 404 -28.16 1.67 -12.50
CA MET A 404 -28.70 0.48 -11.86
C MET A 404 -30.24 0.48 -11.89
N ARG A 405 -30.85 -0.63 -11.51
CA ARG A 405 -32.31 -0.77 -11.37
C ARG A 405 -32.70 -1.18 -9.95
N LEU A 406 -32.03 -2.19 -9.41
CA LEU A 406 -32.24 -2.72 -8.07
C LEU A 406 -30.87 -2.94 -7.43
N PRO A 407 -30.21 -1.87 -6.97
CA PRO A 407 -28.91 -1.98 -6.31
C PRO A 407 -29.04 -2.68 -4.95
N ARG A 408 -27.96 -3.29 -4.47
CA ARG A 408 -27.98 -4.02 -3.19
C ARG A 408 -26.74 -3.82 -2.33
N ALA A 409 -25.58 -4.25 -2.80
CA ALA A 409 -24.34 -4.14 -2.03
C ALA A 409 -23.37 -3.16 -2.71
N ILE A 410 -22.56 -2.49 -1.88
CA ILE A 410 -21.44 -1.64 -2.30
C ILE A 410 -20.22 -1.93 -1.43
N ALA A 411 -19.04 -1.96 -2.04
CA ALA A 411 -17.75 -2.01 -1.35
C ALA A 411 -16.70 -1.21 -2.14
N VAL A 412 -15.69 -0.69 -1.46
CA VAL A 412 -14.66 0.18 -2.06
C VAL A 412 -13.27 -0.46 -1.97
N HIS A 413 -12.42 -0.15 -2.96
CA HIS A 413 -10.98 -0.41 -2.97
C HIS A 413 -10.22 0.91 -3.15
N PRO A 414 -10.00 1.67 -2.06
CA PRO A 414 -9.42 3.02 -2.15
C PRO A 414 -8.03 3.05 -2.79
N ALA A 415 -7.21 2.01 -2.61
CA ALA A 415 -5.87 1.94 -3.19
C ALA A 415 -5.87 1.90 -4.73
N LYS A 416 -6.97 1.40 -5.32
CA LYS A 416 -7.16 1.32 -6.77
C LYS A 416 -8.13 2.40 -7.29
N GLY A 417 -8.82 3.12 -6.41
CA GLY A 417 -9.85 4.11 -6.78
C GLY A 417 -11.06 3.50 -7.48
N ILE A 418 -11.42 2.26 -7.12
CA ILE A 418 -12.52 1.50 -7.71
C ILE A 418 -13.49 1.08 -6.61
N MET A 419 -14.78 1.10 -6.89
CA MET A 419 -15.83 0.52 -6.07
C MET A 419 -16.59 -0.54 -6.84
N PHE A 420 -17.20 -1.46 -6.10
CA PHE A 420 -17.96 -2.56 -6.63
C PHE A 420 -19.39 -2.49 -6.15
N VAL A 421 -20.33 -2.64 -7.07
CA VAL A 421 -21.76 -2.57 -6.78
C VAL A 421 -22.49 -3.78 -7.37
N SER A 422 -23.52 -4.25 -6.68
CA SER A 422 -24.38 -5.33 -7.17
C SER A 422 -25.79 -4.85 -7.50
N ASP A 423 -26.36 -5.43 -8.55
CA ASP A 423 -27.75 -5.23 -8.97
C ASP A 423 -28.44 -6.60 -9.13
N TRP A 424 -29.64 -6.74 -8.57
CA TRP A 424 -30.41 -7.98 -8.56
C TRP A 424 -31.70 -7.89 -9.38
N SER A 425 -31.74 -6.98 -10.36
CA SER A 425 -32.85 -6.92 -11.30
C SER A 425 -32.92 -8.17 -12.19
N SER A 426 -33.90 -8.24 -13.10
CA SER A 426 -34.00 -9.35 -14.06
C SER A 426 -32.77 -9.53 -14.95
N TYR A 427 -31.90 -8.50 -15.01
CA TYR A 427 -30.60 -8.55 -15.66
C TYR A 427 -29.52 -8.28 -14.61
N ALA A 428 -29.42 -9.17 -13.62
CA ALA A 428 -28.53 -9.04 -12.48
C ALA A 428 -27.06 -8.92 -12.93
N PHE A 429 -26.27 -8.15 -12.19
CA PHE A 429 -24.84 -7.98 -12.45
C PHE A 429 -24.07 -7.54 -11.21
N ILE A 430 -22.75 -7.70 -11.28
CA ILE A 430 -21.80 -6.96 -10.45
C ILE A 430 -20.98 -6.06 -11.36
N ALA A 431 -20.84 -4.79 -10.97
CA ALA A 431 -20.10 -3.80 -11.72
C ALA A 431 -18.91 -3.27 -10.92
N ALA A 432 -17.79 -3.05 -11.62
CA ALA A 432 -16.68 -2.21 -11.18
C ALA A 432 -16.93 -0.78 -11.67
N ALA A 433 -16.91 0.18 -10.76
CA ALA A 433 -17.11 1.58 -11.03
C ALA A 433 -15.95 2.40 -10.47
N SER A 434 -15.42 3.36 -11.21
CA SER A 434 -14.43 4.29 -10.68
C SER A 434 -15.05 5.15 -9.59
N MET A 435 -14.36 5.30 -8.46
CA MET A 435 -14.78 6.11 -7.31
C MET A 435 -14.89 7.60 -7.64
N ASP A 436 -14.27 8.03 -8.75
CA ASP A 436 -14.31 9.40 -9.27
C ASP A 436 -15.35 9.66 -10.37
N GLY A 437 -16.16 8.65 -10.71
CA GLY A 437 -17.24 8.78 -11.68
C GLY A 437 -16.84 8.56 -13.14
N THR A 438 -15.59 8.21 -13.44
CA THR A 438 -15.07 8.17 -14.82
C THR A 438 -15.45 6.93 -15.63
N SER A 439 -15.67 5.78 -15.00
CA SER A 439 -15.92 4.52 -15.68
C SER A 439 -16.87 3.62 -14.89
N PHE A 440 -17.81 2.98 -15.58
CA PHE A 440 -18.72 1.99 -15.01
C PHE A 440 -18.77 0.78 -15.94
N MET A 441 -18.29 -0.37 -15.45
CA MET A 441 -18.21 -1.60 -16.23
C MET A 441 -18.87 -2.76 -15.49
N LYS A 442 -19.78 -3.47 -16.18
CA LYS A 442 -20.37 -4.71 -15.66
C LYS A 442 -19.36 -5.84 -15.88
N ILE A 443 -18.86 -6.41 -14.79
CA ILE A 443 -17.77 -7.40 -14.81
C ILE A 443 -18.29 -8.83 -14.63
N ILE A 444 -19.41 -9.01 -13.94
CA ILE A 444 -20.10 -10.31 -13.81
C ILE A 444 -21.53 -10.14 -14.29
N THR A 445 -21.93 -10.90 -15.31
CA THR A 445 -23.28 -10.83 -15.92
C THR A 445 -23.90 -12.19 -16.23
N ASP A 446 -23.13 -13.27 -16.14
CA ASP A 446 -23.60 -14.65 -16.33
C ASP A 446 -23.80 -15.34 -14.98
N ARG A 447 -24.71 -16.33 -14.91
CA ARG A 447 -24.91 -17.19 -13.72
C ARG A 447 -24.97 -16.40 -12.41
N ILE A 448 -25.76 -15.34 -12.41
CA ILE A 448 -25.95 -14.42 -11.30
C ILE A 448 -27.42 -14.04 -11.26
N THR A 449 -28.02 -14.12 -10.08
CA THR A 449 -29.46 -13.91 -9.87
C THR A 449 -29.68 -12.92 -8.74
N TRP A 450 -29.31 -13.24 -7.50
CA TRP A 450 -29.50 -12.36 -6.33
C TRP A 450 -28.17 -12.07 -5.62
N PRO A 451 -27.29 -11.23 -6.20
CA PRO A 451 -26.01 -10.85 -5.60
C PRO A 451 -26.21 -9.90 -4.41
N ASN A 452 -26.58 -10.47 -3.26
CA ASN A 452 -27.03 -9.72 -2.10
C ASN A 452 -25.89 -9.11 -1.29
N ALA A 453 -24.74 -9.77 -1.27
CA ALA A 453 -23.62 -9.37 -0.45
C ALA A 453 -22.35 -9.26 -1.29
N LEU A 454 -21.51 -8.27 -0.97
CA LEU A 454 -20.26 -8.01 -1.67
C LEU A 454 -19.20 -7.54 -0.66
N ALA A 455 -17.99 -8.06 -0.80
CA ALA A 455 -16.80 -7.59 -0.08
C ALA A 455 -15.59 -7.57 -1.00
N VAL A 456 -14.60 -6.76 -0.63
CA VAL A 456 -13.32 -6.64 -1.34
C VAL A 456 -12.20 -7.02 -0.38
N ASP A 457 -11.29 -7.86 -0.84
CA ASP A 457 -10.03 -8.12 -0.16
C ASP A 457 -8.95 -7.23 -0.79
N ILE A 458 -8.49 -6.25 -0.01
CA ILE A 458 -7.54 -5.22 -0.43
C ILE A 458 -6.15 -5.81 -0.72
N TYR A 459 -5.78 -6.92 -0.08
CA TYR A 459 -4.44 -7.51 -0.18
C TYR A 459 -4.33 -8.51 -1.33
N SER A 460 -5.37 -9.30 -1.57
CA SER A 460 -5.40 -10.28 -2.66
C SER A 460 -5.91 -9.70 -3.98
N ASP A 461 -6.39 -8.44 -4.00
CA ASP A 461 -7.02 -7.80 -5.15
C ASP A 461 -8.17 -8.67 -5.72
N LYS A 462 -9.07 -9.12 -4.82
CA LYS A 462 -10.22 -9.97 -5.16
C LYS A 462 -11.53 -9.43 -4.63
N ILE A 463 -12.60 -9.74 -5.36
CA ILE A 463 -13.98 -9.50 -4.94
C ILE A 463 -14.62 -10.82 -4.54
N TYR A 464 -15.42 -10.76 -3.47
CA TYR A 464 -16.21 -11.87 -2.97
C TYR A 464 -17.68 -11.45 -2.98
N TRP A 465 -18.56 -12.31 -3.45
CA TRP A 465 -20.00 -12.08 -3.40
C TRP A 465 -20.77 -13.32 -3.03
N ALA A 466 -21.97 -13.11 -2.49
CA ALA A 466 -22.91 -14.18 -2.24
C ALA A 466 -24.16 -13.99 -3.10
N ASP A 467 -24.58 -15.07 -3.75
CA ASP A 467 -25.83 -15.14 -4.50
C ASP A 467 -26.86 -15.93 -3.69
N ALA A 468 -27.88 -15.23 -3.19
CA ALA A 468 -28.89 -15.79 -2.28
C ALA A 468 -30.00 -16.58 -3.00
N TYR A 469 -29.99 -16.64 -4.34
CA TYR A 469 -30.87 -17.51 -5.11
C TYR A 469 -30.18 -18.79 -5.52
N ASN A 470 -28.90 -18.68 -5.91
CA ASN A 470 -28.10 -19.83 -6.31
C ASN A 470 -27.47 -20.55 -5.11
N ASP A 471 -27.60 -20.01 -3.90
CA ASP A 471 -27.00 -20.51 -2.64
C ASP A 471 -25.49 -20.72 -2.76
N VAL A 472 -24.79 -19.68 -3.25
CA VAL A 472 -23.34 -19.75 -3.46
C VAL A 472 -22.61 -18.54 -2.89
N ILE A 473 -21.34 -18.75 -2.51
CA ILE A 473 -20.35 -17.69 -2.34
C ILE A 473 -19.25 -17.92 -3.36
N GLU A 474 -18.92 -16.86 -4.10
CA GLU A 474 -17.96 -16.88 -5.20
C GLU A 474 -16.90 -15.80 -5.02
N VAL A 475 -15.79 -15.99 -5.72
CA VAL A 475 -14.65 -15.06 -5.77
C VAL A 475 -14.25 -14.81 -7.21
N ALA A 476 -13.78 -13.60 -7.51
CA ALA A 476 -13.14 -13.26 -8.78
C ALA A 476 -12.05 -12.20 -8.57
N ASN A 477 -11.21 -11.99 -9.58
CA ASN A 477 -10.32 -10.85 -9.65
C ASN A 477 -11.12 -9.54 -9.79
N LEU A 478 -10.48 -8.39 -9.54
CA LEU A 478 -11.13 -7.07 -9.62
C LEU A 478 -11.76 -6.76 -11.00
N ASP A 479 -11.30 -7.41 -12.07
CA ASP A 479 -11.83 -7.27 -13.43
C ASP A 479 -12.94 -8.29 -13.77
N GLY A 480 -13.29 -9.18 -12.83
CA GLY A 480 -14.24 -10.27 -13.01
C GLY A 480 -13.65 -11.57 -13.58
N SER A 481 -12.36 -11.57 -13.94
CA SER A 481 -11.65 -12.78 -14.38
C SER A 481 -11.38 -13.74 -13.21
N GLY A 482 -10.95 -14.97 -13.52
CA GLY A 482 -10.59 -15.94 -12.46
C GLY A 482 -11.74 -16.33 -11.54
N ARG A 483 -12.99 -16.25 -12.03
CA ARG A 483 -14.20 -16.57 -11.26
C ARG A 483 -14.18 -18.00 -10.74
N ARG A 484 -14.34 -18.17 -9.43
CA ARG A 484 -14.35 -19.45 -8.73
C ARG A 484 -15.43 -19.53 -7.65
N LEU A 485 -15.98 -20.72 -7.50
CA LEU A 485 -16.93 -21.08 -6.44
C LEU A 485 -16.18 -21.42 -5.14
N ILE A 486 -16.57 -20.79 -4.03
CA ILE A 486 -15.98 -21.04 -2.70
C ILE A 486 -16.91 -21.91 -1.86
N ILE A 487 -18.20 -21.57 -1.80
CA ILE A 487 -19.23 -22.35 -1.12
C ILE A 487 -20.39 -22.55 -2.08
N SER A 488 -20.93 -23.76 -2.13
CA SER A 488 -22.06 -24.12 -3.00
C SER A 488 -23.04 -25.10 -2.38
N ASP A 489 -23.02 -25.21 -1.06
CA ASP A 489 -23.92 -26.07 -0.31
C ASP A 489 -25.09 -25.23 0.22
N SER A 490 -26.29 -25.53 -0.28
CA SER A 490 -27.51 -24.83 0.09
C SER A 490 -27.86 -24.97 1.58
N GLY A 491 -27.30 -25.96 2.27
CA GLY A 491 -27.42 -26.09 3.72
C GLY A 491 -26.58 -25.07 4.51
N THR A 492 -25.53 -24.50 3.91
CA THR A 492 -24.57 -23.61 4.59
C THR A 492 -24.71 -22.13 4.25
N VAL A 493 -25.21 -21.78 3.06
CA VAL A 493 -25.42 -20.37 2.63
C VAL A 493 -26.83 -20.11 2.05
N PRO A 494 -27.91 -20.53 2.74
CA PRO A 494 -29.27 -20.50 2.20
C PRO A 494 -29.85 -19.11 1.94
N HIS A 495 -29.40 -18.05 2.64
CA HIS A 495 -29.88 -16.69 2.35
C HIS A 495 -28.95 -15.60 2.91
N VAL A 496 -27.79 -15.45 2.27
CA VAL A 496 -26.78 -14.46 2.67
C VAL A 496 -27.27 -13.03 2.44
N PHE A 497 -27.04 -12.15 3.44
CA PHE A 497 -27.39 -10.73 3.36
C PHE A 497 -26.16 -9.80 3.25
N ALA A 498 -25.16 -9.97 4.11
CA ALA A 498 -23.92 -9.20 4.08
C ALA A 498 -22.70 -10.11 4.20
N LEU A 499 -21.56 -9.61 3.73
CA LEU A 499 -20.30 -10.35 3.67
C LEU A 499 -19.14 -9.42 4.06
N ALA A 500 -18.16 -9.96 4.76
CA ALA A 500 -16.89 -9.32 5.05
C ALA A 500 -15.75 -10.33 4.94
N VAL A 501 -14.56 -9.85 4.60
CA VAL A 501 -13.34 -10.65 4.55
C VAL A 501 -12.37 -10.09 5.59
N ALA A 502 -11.77 -10.99 6.37
CA ALA A 502 -10.69 -10.64 7.28
C ALA A 502 -9.74 -11.82 7.44
N ASP A 503 -8.43 -11.54 7.41
CA ASP A 503 -7.39 -12.57 7.37
C ASP A 503 -7.68 -13.60 6.25
N ASP A 504 -7.73 -14.90 6.56
CA ASP A 504 -8.08 -15.97 5.61
C ASP A 504 -9.50 -16.50 5.77
N LEU A 505 -10.38 -15.67 6.33
CA LEU A 505 -11.76 -16.03 6.62
C LEU A 505 -12.73 -15.09 5.91
N ILE A 506 -13.81 -15.69 5.42
CA ILE A 506 -15.02 -14.98 4.99
C ILE A 506 -16.06 -15.07 6.11
N TYR A 507 -16.76 -13.97 6.35
CA TYR A 507 -17.80 -13.84 7.36
C TYR A 507 -19.08 -13.38 6.68
N TRP A 508 -20.21 -13.97 7.03
CA TRP A 508 -21.49 -13.57 6.46
C TRP A 508 -22.63 -13.61 7.47
N SER A 509 -23.65 -12.80 7.19
CA SER A 509 -24.93 -12.84 7.88
C SER A 509 -25.93 -13.61 7.03
N ASP A 510 -26.70 -14.50 7.66
CA ASP A 510 -27.68 -15.33 6.97
C ASP A 510 -29.07 -15.24 7.62
N TRP A 511 -30.09 -15.01 6.79
CA TRP A 511 -31.47 -14.84 7.24
C TRP A 511 -32.20 -16.14 7.55
N THR A 512 -31.86 -17.22 6.85
CA THR A 512 -32.48 -18.54 7.04
C THR A 512 -31.84 -19.25 8.22
N TYR A 513 -30.51 -19.21 8.32
CA TYR A 513 -29.75 -19.74 9.45
C TYR A 513 -29.94 -18.89 10.73
N ARG A 514 -30.28 -17.60 10.57
CA ARG A 514 -30.42 -16.62 11.65
C ARG A 514 -29.17 -16.52 12.49
N GLY A 515 -28.05 -16.22 11.83
CA GLY A 515 -26.78 -16.11 12.51
C GLY A 515 -25.69 -15.49 11.66
N LEU A 516 -24.55 -15.35 12.30
CA LEU A 516 -23.28 -14.96 11.71
C LEU A 516 -22.43 -16.21 11.59
N LEU A 517 -21.93 -16.47 10.40
CA LEU A 517 -21.11 -17.63 10.09
C LEU A 517 -19.77 -17.18 9.53
N ARG A 518 -18.81 -18.11 9.55
CA ARG A 518 -17.50 -17.92 8.92
C ARG A 518 -16.99 -19.21 8.31
N ALA A 519 -16.11 -19.09 7.31
CA ALA A 519 -15.44 -20.19 6.65
C ALA A 519 -14.09 -19.74 6.08
N SER A 520 -13.27 -20.69 5.63
CA SER A 520 -12.05 -20.39 4.87
C SER A 520 -12.38 -19.62 3.59
N LYS A 521 -11.73 -18.47 3.35
CA LYS A 521 -11.92 -17.69 2.12
C LYS A 521 -11.29 -18.38 0.88
N ILE A 522 -10.38 -19.32 1.12
CA ILE A 522 -9.64 -20.06 0.08
C ILE A 522 -10.37 -21.35 -0.25
N THR A 523 -10.75 -22.17 0.74
CA THR A 523 -11.32 -23.50 0.46
C THR A 523 -12.83 -23.56 0.63
N GLY A 524 -13.44 -22.58 1.32
CA GLY A 524 -14.85 -22.65 1.73
C GLY A 524 -15.14 -23.65 2.86
N GLU A 525 -14.13 -24.38 3.32
CA GLU A 525 -14.25 -25.38 4.38
C GLU A 525 -14.30 -24.75 5.78
N ASN A 526 -14.55 -25.59 6.79
CA ASN A 526 -14.62 -25.22 8.20
C ASN A 526 -15.67 -24.15 8.51
N VAL A 527 -16.88 -24.33 7.95
CA VAL A 527 -18.02 -23.48 8.26
C VAL A 527 -18.35 -23.58 9.75
N THR A 528 -18.27 -22.45 10.44
CA THR A 528 -18.53 -22.35 11.88
C THR A 528 -19.46 -21.19 12.18
N VAL A 529 -20.31 -21.36 13.20
CA VAL A 529 -21.21 -20.31 13.69
C VAL A 529 -20.43 -19.42 14.63
N VAL A 530 -20.36 -18.13 14.29
CA VAL A 530 -19.77 -17.09 15.15
C VAL A 530 -20.78 -16.66 16.22
N ALA A 531 -22.03 -16.44 15.80
CA ALA A 531 -23.09 -16.02 16.70
C ALA A 531 -24.46 -16.42 16.13
N GLN A 532 -25.36 -16.90 16.99
CA GLN A 532 -26.76 -17.08 16.62
C GLN A 532 -27.57 -15.85 17.05
N THR A 533 -28.45 -15.35 16.18
CA THR A 533 -29.22 -14.14 16.43
C THR A 533 -30.70 -14.46 16.58
N ALA A 534 -31.35 -13.85 17.58
CA ALA A 534 -32.79 -14.04 17.79
C ALA A 534 -33.65 -13.40 16.68
N LEU A 535 -33.12 -12.36 16.02
CA LEU A 535 -33.74 -11.64 14.92
C LEU A 535 -32.87 -11.73 13.67
N LEU A 536 -33.42 -11.34 12.51
CA LEU A 536 -32.69 -11.34 11.24
C LEU A 536 -31.45 -10.43 11.33
N PRO A 537 -30.24 -10.96 11.05
CA PRO A 537 -29.04 -10.16 10.94
C PRO A 537 -28.99 -9.47 9.57
N TYR A 538 -28.58 -8.20 9.56
CA TYR A 538 -28.49 -7.36 8.36
C TYR A 538 -27.01 -7.07 8.06
N GLY A 539 -26.63 -5.79 7.95
CA GLY A 539 -25.28 -5.37 7.64
C GLY A 539 -24.29 -5.88 8.68
N LEU A 540 -23.09 -6.24 8.22
CA LEU A 540 -21.97 -6.62 9.07
C LEU A 540 -20.67 -6.03 8.53
N LYS A 541 -19.76 -5.64 9.43
CA LYS A 541 -18.39 -5.22 9.11
C LYS A 541 -17.43 -5.60 10.23
N ILE A 542 -16.17 -5.77 9.87
CA ILE A 542 -15.11 -6.10 10.80
C ILE A 542 -14.24 -4.86 10.99
N PHE A 543 -13.95 -4.54 12.23
CA PHE A 543 -13.08 -3.46 12.65
C PHE A 543 -11.73 -4.03 13.06
N HIS A 544 -10.69 -3.59 12.35
CA HIS A 544 -9.30 -3.79 12.70
C HIS A 544 -8.40 -2.85 11.86
N PRO A 545 -7.27 -2.32 12.40
CA PRO A 545 -6.32 -1.51 11.63
C PRO A 545 -5.85 -2.15 10.32
N SER A 546 -5.64 -3.47 10.31
CA SER A 546 -5.20 -4.18 9.10
C SER A 546 -6.24 -4.21 7.97
N LEU A 547 -7.50 -3.88 8.21
CA LEU A 547 -8.55 -3.91 7.17
C LEU A 547 -8.70 -2.57 6.43
N GLN A 548 -8.17 -1.48 7.00
CA GLN A 548 -8.15 -0.16 6.39
C GLN A 548 -6.72 0.43 6.40
N PRO A 549 -5.77 -0.22 5.70
CA PRO A 549 -4.40 0.30 5.56
C PRO A 549 -4.40 1.67 4.89
N GLN A 550 -3.42 2.49 5.23
CA GLN A 550 -3.22 3.80 4.64
C GLN A 550 -2.41 3.68 3.34
N PHE A 551 -2.81 4.44 2.34
CA PHE A 551 -2.15 4.47 1.04
C PHE A 551 -1.78 5.91 0.68
N PRO A 552 -0.63 6.13 0.02
CA PRO A 552 -0.31 7.43 -0.53
C PRO A 552 -1.42 7.87 -1.51
N THR A 553 -1.96 9.06 -1.30
CA THR A 553 -3.03 9.61 -2.12
C THR A 553 -2.68 11.00 -2.64
N LEU A 554 -3.15 11.30 -3.86
CA LEU A 554 -3.03 12.65 -4.43
C LEU A 554 -3.98 13.65 -3.73
N CYS A 555 -4.99 13.18 -3.01
CA CYS A 555 -5.92 14.06 -2.29
C CYS A 555 -5.24 14.96 -1.26
N ASP A 556 -4.17 14.49 -0.61
CA ASP A 556 -3.37 15.28 0.33
C ASP A 556 -2.70 16.49 -0.34
N SER A 557 -2.40 16.37 -1.63
CA SER A 557 -1.71 17.41 -2.42
C SER A 557 -2.64 18.29 -3.23
N LEU A 558 -3.83 17.79 -3.61
CA LEU A 558 -4.77 18.51 -4.48
C LEU A 558 -5.47 19.67 -3.78
N HIS A 559 -5.60 19.61 -2.44
CA HIS A 559 -6.27 20.65 -1.62
C HIS A 559 -7.65 21.04 -2.19
N CYS A 560 -8.48 20.05 -2.52
CA CYS A 560 -9.82 20.28 -3.07
C CYS A 560 -10.70 21.05 -2.08
N GLU A 561 -11.51 22.00 -2.57
CA GLU A 561 -12.37 22.81 -1.71
C GLU A 561 -13.51 22.00 -1.06
N GLN A 562 -14.08 21.05 -1.80
CA GLN A 562 -15.24 20.26 -1.37
C GLN A 562 -14.94 18.77 -1.34
N LEU A 563 -15.03 18.07 -2.48
CA LEU A 563 -14.80 16.62 -2.57
C LEU A 563 -13.47 16.34 -3.27
N CYS A 564 -12.71 15.36 -2.76
CA CYS A 564 -11.60 14.74 -3.49
C CYS A 564 -11.92 13.28 -3.75
N LEU A 565 -12.04 12.91 -5.03
CA LEU A 565 -12.44 11.56 -5.43
C LEU A 565 -11.25 10.81 -5.98
N LEU A 566 -11.02 9.60 -5.46
CA LEU A 566 -9.98 8.68 -5.94
C LEU A 566 -10.43 8.03 -7.24
N GLY A 567 -9.50 7.91 -8.20
CA GLY A 567 -9.76 7.28 -9.49
C GLY A 567 -8.78 6.15 -9.80
N PRO A 568 -8.99 5.45 -10.93
CA PRO A 568 -8.10 4.39 -11.40
C PRO A 568 -6.65 4.88 -11.54
N ASP A 569 -5.70 3.95 -11.56
CA ASP A 569 -4.27 4.23 -11.76
C ASP A 569 -3.68 5.22 -10.74
N ARG A 570 -4.20 5.23 -9.51
CA ARG A 570 -3.81 6.15 -8.42
C ARG A 570 -4.04 7.63 -8.76
N SER A 571 -5.00 7.91 -9.64
CA SER A 571 -5.45 9.27 -9.92
C SER A 571 -6.36 9.79 -8.79
N ALA A 572 -6.49 11.11 -8.70
CA ALA A 572 -7.53 11.74 -7.90
C ALA A 572 -7.97 13.04 -8.56
N ARG A 573 -9.22 13.44 -8.34
CA ARG A 573 -9.79 14.67 -8.89
C ARG A 573 -10.68 15.38 -7.89
N CYS A 574 -10.66 16.70 -7.93
CA CYS A 574 -11.60 17.50 -7.18
C CYS A 574 -12.99 17.44 -7.84
N ALA A 575 -14.01 17.43 -7.00
CA ALA A 575 -15.40 17.53 -7.41
C ALA A 575 -16.17 18.46 -6.47
N CYS A 576 -17.24 19.03 -6.98
CA CYS A 576 -18.12 19.92 -6.22
C CYS A 576 -19.45 19.22 -5.93
N GLY A 577 -20.06 19.56 -4.81
CA GLY A 577 -21.40 19.09 -4.44
C GLY A 577 -22.49 19.62 -5.39
N GLU A 578 -23.71 19.12 -5.18
CA GLU A 578 -24.90 19.63 -5.87
C GLU A 578 -25.07 21.15 -5.68
N GLY A 579 -25.41 21.84 -6.76
CA GLY A 579 -25.49 23.30 -6.80
C GLY A 579 -24.16 24.03 -7.04
N TYR A 580 -23.04 23.31 -7.18
CA TYR A 580 -21.72 23.89 -7.44
C TYR A 580 -21.08 23.29 -8.70
N GLU A 581 -20.32 24.13 -9.39
CA GLU A 581 -19.50 23.75 -10.54
C GLU A 581 -18.02 23.91 -10.24
N LEU A 582 -17.21 23.02 -10.82
CA LEU A 582 -15.77 23.04 -10.65
C LEU A 582 -15.19 24.21 -11.44
N HIS A 583 -14.48 25.09 -10.75
CA HIS A 583 -13.80 26.22 -11.33
C HIS A 583 -12.68 25.79 -12.29
N GLU A 584 -12.25 26.67 -13.20
CA GLU A 584 -11.21 26.40 -14.21
C GLU A 584 -9.87 25.95 -13.60
N ASN A 585 -9.61 26.30 -12.33
CA ASN A 585 -8.42 25.87 -11.60
C ASN A 585 -8.46 24.40 -11.14
N ALA A 586 -9.54 23.67 -11.45
CA ALA A 586 -9.78 22.28 -11.11
C ALA A 586 -9.69 21.93 -9.62
N ARG A 587 -9.91 22.91 -8.73
CA ARG A 587 -9.83 22.76 -7.27
C ARG A 587 -10.97 23.42 -6.50
N ASN A 588 -11.33 24.62 -6.93
CA ASN A 588 -12.34 25.44 -6.27
C ASN A 588 -13.73 25.18 -6.86
N CYS A 589 -14.76 25.52 -6.10
CA CYS A 589 -16.14 25.31 -6.45
C CYS A 589 -16.87 26.66 -6.51
N THR A 590 -17.49 26.97 -7.65
CA THR A 590 -18.33 28.15 -7.82
C THR A 590 -19.78 27.75 -7.77
N SER A 591 -20.60 28.47 -6.98
CA SER A 591 -22.04 28.23 -6.92
C SER A 591 -22.67 28.45 -8.29
N ASN A 592 -23.38 27.46 -8.81
CA ASN A 592 -24.21 27.60 -10.02
C ASN A 592 -25.67 27.94 -9.65
N CYS A 593 -25.81 28.82 -8.66
CA CYS A 593 -27.11 29.30 -8.19
C CYS A 593 -27.62 30.39 -9.14
N ASP A 594 -28.79 30.18 -9.77
CA ASP A 594 -29.53 31.29 -10.39
C ASP A 594 -29.82 32.40 -9.37
N ALA A 595 -30.07 33.64 -9.84
CA ALA A 595 -30.41 34.81 -9.01
C ALA A 595 -31.67 34.65 -8.11
N LYS A 596 -32.34 33.50 -8.15
CA LYS A 596 -33.48 33.11 -7.31
C LYS A 596 -33.09 32.19 -6.14
N HIS A 597 -31.86 31.70 -6.09
CA HIS A 597 -31.34 30.80 -5.06
C HIS A 597 -30.36 31.56 -4.16
N PHE A 598 -30.45 31.34 -2.85
CA PHE A 598 -29.63 32.03 -1.85
C PHE A 598 -28.86 31.02 -1.00
N GLU A 599 -27.61 31.32 -0.70
CA GLU A 599 -26.77 30.54 0.20
C GLU A 599 -27.21 30.78 1.67
N CYS A 600 -27.48 29.72 2.41
CA CYS A 600 -27.82 29.82 3.83
C CYS A 600 -26.56 30.06 4.67
N GLY A 601 -26.41 31.27 5.23
CA GLY A 601 -25.40 31.59 6.23
C GLY A 601 -25.98 32.33 7.44
N GLY A 602 -25.88 31.76 8.64
CA GLY A 602 -26.21 32.41 9.92
C GLY A 602 -26.93 31.53 10.96
N SER A 603 -26.78 31.85 12.25
CA SER A 603 -27.21 31.08 13.44
C SER A 603 -28.72 30.96 13.68
N GLU A 604 -29.56 31.40 12.74
CA GLU A 604 -31.02 31.30 12.85
C GLU A 604 -31.60 30.71 11.56
N ALA A 605 -31.67 29.38 11.54
CA ALA A 605 -32.26 28.62 10.45
C ALA A 605 -33.75 28.94 10.28
N ARG A 606 -34.09 29.60 9.17
CA ARG A 606 -35.41 29.48 8.52
C ARG A 606 -35.18 29.06 7.08
N TRP A 607 -35.59 27.82 6.81
CA TRP A 607 -35.69 27.11 5.54
C TRP A 607 -35.93 27.99 4.32
N VAL A 608 -35.27 27.70 3.18
CA VAL A 608 -35.81 27.80 1.80
C VAL A 608 -34.78 27.35 0.73
N PHE A 609 -35.25 26.43 -0.13
CA PHE A 609 -34.87 26.12 -1.52
C PHE A 609 -33.37 26.13 -1.90
N VAL A 610 -32.75 24.97 -1.68
CA VAL A 610 -31.53 24.55 -2.39
C VAL A 610 -31.88 24.38 -3.88
N CYS A 611 -30.97 24.75 -4.79
CA CYS A 611 -31.02 24.32 -6.19
C CYS A 611 -31.32 22.83 -6.25
N LEU A 612 -32.53 22.46 -6.69
CA LEU A 612 -32.89 21.07 -6.99
C LEU A 612 -32.07 20.55 -8.17
#